data_AF-A0AAN6NL29-F1
#
_entry.id   AF-A0AAN6NL29-F1
#
_cell.length_a   1.000
_cell.length_b   1.000
_cell.length_c   1.000
_cell.angle_alpha   90.00
_cell.angle_beta   90.00
_cell.angle_gamma   90.00
#
_symmetry.space_group_name_H-M   'P 1'
#
loop_
_entity.id
_entity.type
_entity.pdbx_description
1 polymer ?
#
loop_
_entity_poly.entity_id
_entity_poly.type
_entity_poly.pdbx_seq_one_letter_code
_entity_poly.pdbx_strand_id
1 'polypeptide(L)'
;MSIQIMCPQLLYPTILIAGAFLGALSTATPTSNSATDIDVPEGLKIMAVTESAGVQLVWYGDADSASTANSTSDLETPSLSRRCGSNMPKCYSSYQAYALTCEALLNGLLTSGSLLRTSPRSVCSTIGGYMGNRCCTSWADNLLNGHYYNLQNGAEAILNKCRTNEGWVSGKSYDTLLGSTCTTQCLSNRPNSCNNG
;
A
#
# COMPACT_ATOMS: atom_id res chain seq x y z
N MET A 1 -40.21 13.20 28.79
CA MET A 1 -39.95 14.64 28.96
C MET A 1 -39.59 15.16 27.58
N SER A 2 -40.61 15.60 26.84
CA SER A 2 -40.52 15.99 25.44
C SER A 2 -40.46 17.51 25.38
N ILE A 3 -39.40 18.04 24.79
CA ILE A 3 -39.23 19.48 24.59
C ILE A 3 -39.58 19.77 23.14
N GLN A 4 -40.81 20.22 22.91
CA GLN A 4 -41.19 20.98 21.72
C GLN A 4 -40.69 22.40 21.90
N ILE A 5 -39.82 22.88 21.01
CA ILE A 5 -39.54 24.32 20.89
C ILE A 5 -40.18 24.81 19.60
N MET A 6 -41.14 25.69 19.83
CA MET A 6 -41.94 26.43 18.86
C MET A 6 -41.06 27.38 18.05
N CYS A 7 -41.31 27.43 16.75
CA CYS A 7 -40.82 28.46 15.84
C CYS A 7 -41.77 29.67 15.90
N PRO A 8 -41.30 30.90 16.15
CA PRO A 8 -42.10 32.09 15.90
C PRO A 8 -41.84 32.60 14.48
N GLN A 9 -42.90 32.60 13.68
CA GLN A 9 -43.03 33.34 12.43
C GLN A 9 -43.21 34.82 12.76
N LEU A 10 -42.36 35.70 12.23
CA LEU A 10 -42.63 37.13 12.13
C LEU A 10 -42.37 37.58 10.69
N LEU A 11 -43.47 38.03 10.08
CA LEU A 11 -43.61 38.55 8.73
C LEU A 11 -43.22 40.04 8.65
N TYR A 12 -42.89 40.46 7.41
CA TYR A 12 -42.78 41.83 6.84
C TYR A 12 -41.44 42.59 6.98
N PRO A 13 -41.12 43.55 6.07
CA PRO A 13 -41.46 43.72 4.65
C PRO A 13 -40.21 43.72 3.74
N THR A 14 -40.48 43.56 2.45
CA THR A 14 -39.60 43.73 1.29
C THR A 14 -38.80 45.05 1.33
N ILE A 15 -37.46 44.96 1.40
CA ILE A 15 -36.57 46.01 0.88
C ILE A 15 -35.68 45.35 -0.18
N LEU A 16 -35.96 45.70 -1.43
CA LEU A 16 -35.11 45.47 -2.60
C LEU A 16 -33.81 46.25 -2.41
N ILE A 17 -32.72 45.55 -2.10
CA ILE A 17 -31.37 46.07 -2.33
C ILE A 17 -30.74 45.16 -3.38
N ALA A 18 -30.72 45.66 -4.61
CA ALA A 18 -29.91 45.14 -5.69
C ALA A 18 -28.42 45.37 -5.36
N GLY A 19 -27.86 44.49 -4.53
CA GLY A 19 -26.42 44.36 -4.31
C GLY A 19 -25.86 43.35 -5.31
N ALA A 20 -25.21 43.84 -6.36
CA ALA A 20 -24.43 43.01 -7.27
C ALA A 20 -23.24 42.39 -6.51
N PHE A 21 -23.45 41.23 -5.88
CA PHE A 21 -22.35 40.37 -5.47
C PHE A 21 -21.86 39.63 -6.71
N LEU A 22 -20.79 40.16 -7.31
CA LEU A 22 -19.88 39.38 -8.14
C LEU A 22 -19.26 38.30 -7.24
N GLY A 23 -19.98 37.19 -7.07
CA GLY A 23 -19.41 35.96 -6.56
C GLY A 23 -18.42 35.46 -7.60
N ALA A 24 -17.16 35.86 -7.44
CA ALA A 24 -16.07 35.14 -8.08
C ALA A 24 -16.20 33.69 -7.62
N LEU A 25 -16.58 32.81 -8.54
CA LEU A 25 -16.34 31.38 -8.41
C LEU A 25 -14.83 31.25 -8.27
N SER A 26 -14.35 31.16 -7.03
CA SER A 26 -13.05 30.57 -6.76
C SER A 26 -13.15 29.16 -7.29
N THR A 27 -12.73 28.96 -8.54
CA THR A 27 -12.35 27.65 -9.03
C THR A 27 -11.27 27.20 -8.07
N ALA A 28 -11.65 26.38 -7.09
CA ALA A 28 -10.71 25.55 -6.38
C ALA A 28 -10.10 24.68 -7.48
N THR A 29 -9.00 25.17 -8.06
CA THR A 29 -8.08 24.33 -8.81
C THR A 29 -7.83 23.14 -7.89
N PRO A 30 -8.08 21.90 -8.34
CA PRO A 30 -7.60 20.76 -7.58
C PRO A 30 -6.12 21.05 -7.33
N THR A 31 -5.76 21.24 -6.06
CA THR A 31 -4.38 21.28 -5.65
C THR A 31 -3.86 19.93 -6.11
N SER A 32 -3.19 19.94 -7.26
CA SER A 32 -2.29 18.90 -7.66
C SER A 32 -1.34 18.83 -6.50
N ASN A 33 -1.57 17.88 -5.59
CA ASN A 33 -0.59 17.46 -4.60
C ASN A 33 0.59 17.05 -5.45
N SER A 34 1.49 18.01 -5.64
CA SER A 34 2.72 17.85 -6.39
C SER A 34 3.37 16.65 -5.76
N ALA A 35 3.46 15.55 -6.51
CA ALA A 35 4.04 14.30 -6.07
C ALA A 35 5.41 14.62 -5.47
N THR A 36 5.44 14.69 -4.14
CA THR A 36 6.63 14.93 -3.35
C THR A 36 7.54 13.75 -3.60
N ASP A 37 8.60 14.00 -4.37
CA ASP A 37 9.86 13.26 -4.46
C ASP A 37 9.80 11.86 -3.83
N ILE A 38 9.13 10.92 -4.50
CA ILE A 38 9.08 9.53 -4.07
C ILE A 38 10.41 8.92 -4.49
N ASP A 39 11.29 8.63 -3.52
CA ASP A 39 12.54 7.93 -3.74
C ASP A 39 12.26 6.53 -4.32
N VAL A 40 12.45 6.40 -5.64
CA VAL A 40 12.29 5.17 -6.41
C VAL A 40 13.64 4.47 -6.51
N PRO A 41 13.79 3.27 -5.93
CA PRO A 41 15.05 2.52 -6.02
C PRO A 41 15.40 2.16 -7.47
N GLU A 42 16.70 2.05 -7.76
CA GLU A 42 17.21 1.61 -9.06
C GLU A 42 16.56 0.29 -9.51
N GLY A 43 16.18 0.23 -10.79
CA GLY A 43 15.48 -0.91 -11.40
C GLY A 43 13.96 -0.94 -11.18
N LEU A 44 13.40 -0.07 -10.33
CA LEU A 44 11.95 0.04 -10.12
C LEU A 44 11.37 1.33 -10.71
N LYS A 45 10.06 1.31 -11.00
CA LYS A 45 9.23 2.47 -11.32
C LYS A 45 7.92 2.43 -10.53
N ILE A 46 7.33 3.59 -10.29
CA ILE A 46 5.99 3.69 -9.73
C ILE A 46 4.99 3.24 -10.80
N MET A 47 4.21 2.20 -10.50
CA MET A 47 3.19 1.67 -11.41
C MET A 47 1.81 2.26 -11.13
N ALA A 48 1.51 2.49 -9.85
CA ALA A 48 0.25 3.03 -9.42
C ALA A 48 0.38 3.67 -8.04
N VAL A 49 -0.46 4.67 -7.80
CA VAL A 49 -0.72 5.20 -6.46
C VAL A 49 -2.21 5.02 -6.22
N THR A 50 -2.56 4.29 -5.18
CA THR A 50 -3.96 3.99 -4.82
C THR A 50 -4.20 4.41 -3.39
N GLU A 51 -5.44 4.75 -3.05
CA GLU A 51 -5.84 5.00 -1.67
C GLU A 51 -6.74 3.86 -1.19
N SER A 52 -6.45 3.34 0.00
CA SER A 52 -7.20 2.24 0.60
C SER A 52 -7.13 2.36 2.11
N ALA A 53 -8.25 2.14 2.80
CA ALA A 53 -8.36 2.28 4.26
C ALA A 53 -7.79 3.60 4.83
N GLY A 54 -7.89 4.70 4.08
CA GLY A 54 -7.37 6.02 4.48
C GLY A 54 -5.85 6.16 4.41
N VAL A 55 -5.14 5.19 3.82
CA VAL A 55 -3.70 5.27 3.54
C VAL A 55 -3.40 5.26 2.05
N GLN A 56 -2.33 5.97 1.66
CA GLN A 56 -1.79 5.91 0.32
C GLN A 56 -0.90 4.68 0.17
N LEU A 57 -1.19 3.87 -0.86
CA LEU A 57 -0.40 2.73 -1.27
C LEU A 57 0.32 3.09 -2.59
N VAL A 58 1.65 3.02 -2.56
CA VAL A 58 2.49 3.24 -3.74
C VAL A 58 3.00 1.90 -4.22
N TRP A 59 2.64 1.53 -5.44
CA TRP A 59 2.99 0.27 -6.08
C TRP A 59 4.23 0.46 -6.96
N TYR A 60 5.25 -0.37 -6.74
CA TYR A 60 6.49 -0.34 -7.51
C TYR A 60 6.65 -1.63 -8.29
N GLY A 61 7.09 -1.53 -9.54
CA GLY A 61 7.41 -2.68 -10.38
C GLY A 61 8.59 -2.39 -11.28
N ASP A 62 8.99 -3.37 -12.07
CA ASP A 62 10.23 -3.28 -12.86
C ASP A 62 10.11 -2.22 -13.96
N ALA A 63 11.17 -1.44 -14.14
CA ALA A 63 11.20 -0.34 -15.10
C ALA A 63 10.87 -0.81 -16.53
N ASP A 64 11.38 -1.98 -16.92
CA ASP A 64 11.23 -2.58 -18.25
C ASP A 64 9.92 -3.35 -18.46
N SER A 65 9.08 -3.47 -17.43
CA SER A 65 7.75 -4.05 -17.53
C SER A 65 6.77 -3.05 -18.15
N ALA A 66 6.98 -2.67 -19.41
CA ALA A 66 5.95 -2.07 -20.24
C ALA A 66 5.05 -3.20 -20.77
N SER A 67 3.97 -3.48 -20.04
CA SER A 67 2.79 -4.20 -20.54
C SER A 67 3.06 -5.42 -21.45
N THR A 68 3.79 -6.42 -20.96
CA THR A 68 3.72 -7.77 -21.54
C THR A 68 3.05 -8.69 -20.52
N ALA A 69 1.72 -8.64 -20.51
CA ALA A 69 0.91 -9.75 -20.04
C ALA A 69 1.03 -10.90 -21.05
N ASN A 70 2.22 -11.52 -21.10
CA ASN A 70 2.51 -12.83 -21.69
C ASN A 70 4.02 -13.03 -21.67
N SER A 71 4.54 -13.41 -20.50
CA SER A 71 5.79 -14.16 -20.44
C SER A 71 5.47 -15.52 -19.83
N THR A 72 4.96 -16.42 -20.68
CA THR A 72 5.12 -17.85 -20.51
C THR A 72 6.57 -18.21 -20.83
N SER A 73 7.47 -17.93 -19.89
CA SER A 73 8.86 -18.39 -19.88
C SER A 73 9.30 -18.25 -18.42
N ASP A 74 9.59 -19.28 -17.64
CA ASP A 74 9.81 -20.69 -17.92
C ASP A 74 9.02 -21.46 -16.87
N LEU A 75 8.20 -22.42 -17.30
CA LEU A 75 7.72 -23.47 -16.40
C LEU A 75 8.96 -24.29 -16.02
N GLU A 76 9.72 -23.83 -15.03
CA GLU A 76 10.53 -24.73 -14.25
C GLU A 76 9.58 -25.82 -13.74
N THR A 77 9.81 -27.04 -14.22
CA THR A 77 9.18 -28.26 -13.73
C THR A 77 9.07 -28.16 -12.21
N PRO A 78 7.86 -28.19 -11.61
CA PRO A 78 7.72 -28.11 -10.17
C PRO A 78 8.53 -29.26 -9.58
N SER A 79 9.69 -28.94 -9.02
CA SER A 79 10.49 -29.94 -8.32
C SER A 79 9.59 -30.47 -7.21
N LEU A 80 9.36 -31.78 -7.24
CA LEU A 80 8.59 -32.48 -6.23
C LEU A 80 9.17 -32.12 -4.86
N SER A 81 8.45 -31.30 -4.07
CA SER A 81 8.46 -31.19 -2.59
C SER A 81 8.56 -29.79 -1.97
N ARG A 82 8.60 -28.66 -2.70
CA ARG A 82 8.53 -27.36 -2.01
C ARG A 82 7.13 -27.13 -1.46
N ARG A 83 6.93 -27.38 -0.16
CA ARG A 83 5.69 -27.07 0.57
C ARG A 83 5.71 -25.59 0.93
N CYS A 84 4.73 -24.86 0.43
CA CYS A 84 4.62 -23.42 0.65
C CYS A 84 3.39 -23.09 1.49
N GLY A 85 3.38 -21.91 2.10
CA GLY A 85 2.38 -21.46 3.07
C GLY A 85 2.82 -21.62 4.52
N SER A 86 4.02 -22.14 4.81
CA SER A 86 4.58 -22.16 6.17
C SER A 86 4.97 -20.76 6.67
N ASN A 87 5.18 -19.81 5.74
CA ASN A 87 5.47 -18.40 6.01
C ASN A 87 6.59 -18.20 7.04
N MET A 88 7.71 -18.93 6.92
CA MET A 88 8.76 -19.00 7.95
C MET A 88 9.53 -17.68 8.07
N PRO A 89 9.31 -16.87 9.12
CA PRO A 89 9.91 -15.54 9.22
C PRO A 89 11.32 -15.60 9.81
N LYS A 90 12.24 -14.83 9.22
CA LYS A 90 13.58 -14.53 9.70
C LYS A 90 13.72 -13.02 9.87
N CYS A 91 14.14 -12.61 11.06
CA CYS A 91 14.20 -11.21 11.45
C CYS A 91 15.57 -10.60 11.14
N TYR A 92 15.57 -9.31 10.81
CA TYR A 92 16.78 -8.55 10.50
C TYR A 92 16.76 -7.22 11.26
N SER A 93 17.94 -6.67 11.56
CA SER A 93 18.11 -5.36 12.20
C SER A 93 18.35 -4.22 11.19
N SER A 94 18.59 -4.54 9.92
CA SER A 94 18.75 -3.55 8.86
C SER A 94 17.42 -3.16 8.23
N TYR A 95 17.34 -1.91 7.79
CA TYR A 95 16.22 -1.40 6.97
C TYR A 95 14.85 -1.55 7.65
N GLN A 96 14.84 -1.31 8.97
CA GLN A 96 13.65 -1.41 9.78
C GLN A 96 12.60 -0.35 9.41
N ALA A 97 11.35 -0.78 9.39
CA ALA A 97 10.17 0.06 9.31
C ALA A 97 9.50 0.14 10.67
N TYR A 98 8.75 1.22 10.90
CA TYR A 98 7.94 1.36 12.09
C TYR A 98 6.72 0.42 12.01
N ALA A 99 6.48 -0.36 13.06
CA ALA A 99 5.47 -1.42 13.06
C ALA A 99 4.06 -0.90 12.77
N LEU A 100 3.69 0.27 13.31
CA LEU A 100 2.37 0.88 13.06
C LEU A 100 2.18 1.26 11.58
N THR A 101 3.25 1.68 10.90
CA THR A 101 3.20 1.92 9.45
C THR A 101 2.96 0.62 8.69
N CYS A 102 3.58 -0.48 9.13
CA CYS A 102 3.36 -1.78 8.52
C CYS A 102 1.95 -2.32 8.78
N GLU A 103 1.42 -2.15 10.00
CA GLU A 103 0.02 -2.48 10.31
C GLU A 103 -0.96 -1.75 9.39
N ALA A 104 -0.76 -0.44 9.19
CA ALA A 104 -1.61 0.33 8.29
C ALA A 104 -1.47 -0.09 6.82
N LEU A 105 -0.24 -0.44 6.37
CA LEU A 105 -0.03 -1.04 5.05
C LEU A 105 -0.85 -2.32 4.90
N LEU A 106 -0.76 -3.25 5.86
CA LEU A 106 -1.47 -4.53 5.80
C LEU A 106 -2.99 -4.33 5.81
N ASN A 107 -3.49 -3.41 6.63
CA ASN A 107 -4.91 -3.04 6.64
C ASN A 107 -5.37 -2.46 5.29
N GLY A 108 -4.56 -1.60 4.67
CA GLY A 108 -4.83 -1.07 3.32
C GLY A 108 -4.93 -2.16 2.25
N LEU A 109 -4.15 -3.23 2.38
CA LEU A 109 -4.16 -4.36 1.44
C LEU A 109 -5.43 -5.21 1.54
N LEU A 110 -6.05 -5.33 2.72
CA LEU A 110 -7.33 -6.04 2.90
C LEU A 110 -8.46 -5.40 2.08
N THR A 111 -8.53 -4.07 2.07
CA THR A 111 -9.68 -3.35 1.53
C THR A 111 -9.65 -3.22 0.00
N SER A 112 -8.49 -3.40 -0.63
CA SER A 112 -8.31 -3.05 -2.05
C SER A 112 -8.70 -4.15 -3.04
N GLY A 113 -8.91 -5.41 -2.61
CA GLY A 113 -9.57 -6.50 -3.34
C GLY A 113 -9.04 -6.90 -4.74
N SER A 114 -8.02 -6.22 -5.25
CA SER A 114 -7.66 -6.25 -6.66
C SER A 114 -6.68 -7.39 -6.98
N LEU A 115 -6.68 -7.80 -8.25
CA LEU A 115 -5.70 -8.75 -8.78
C LEU A 115 -4.32 -8.08 -8.87
N LEU A 116 -3.30 -8.80 -8.41
CA LEU A 116 -1.89 -8.47 -8.66
C LEU A 116 -1.55 -8.91 -10.08
N ARG A 117 -1.10 -7.96 -10.88
CA ARG A 117 -0.44 -8.25 -12.15
C ARG A 117 0.97 -8.80 -11.86
N THR A 118 1.58 -9.45 -12.85
CA THR A 118 2.93 -10.05 -12.78
C THR A 118 3.99 -9.09 -12.20
N SER A 119 3.84 -7.81 -12.52
CA SER A 119 4.44 -6.66 -11.84
C SER A 119 3.27 -5.80 -11.33
N PRO A 120 3.23 -5.32 -10.07
CA PRO A 120 4.35 -4.84 -9.26
C PRO A 120 5.18 -5.92 -8.55
N ARG A 121 6.30 -5.50 -7.95
CA ARG A 121 7.23 -6.28 -7.13
C ARG A 121 7.23 -5.87 -5.67
N SER A 122 6.63 -4.72 -5.37
CA SER A 122 6.42 -4.23 -4.02
C SER A 122 5.32 -3.19 -3.92
N VAL A 123 4.86 -2.99 -2.69
CA VAL A 123 3.92 -1.94 -2.33
C VAL A 123 4.35 -1.33 -1.00
N CYS A 124 4.31 -0.01 -0.94
CA CYS A 124 4.67 0.73 0.26
C CYS A 124 3.54 1.65 0.72
N SER A 125 3.50 1.90 2.01
CA SER A 125 2.71 2.95 2.64
C SER A 125 3.62 3.84 3.48
N THR A 126 3.26 5.11 3.57
CA THR A 126 3.91 6.09 4.45
C THR A 126 2.83 6.73 5.31
N ILE A 127 3.01 6.70 6.64
CA ILE A 127 2.14 7.44 7.56
C ILE A 127 2.82 8.76 7.89
N GLY A 128 2.12 9.86 7.64
CA GLY A 128 2.50 11.18 8.15
C GLY A 128 3.56 11.95 7.35
N GLY A 129 3.68 11.76 6.03
CA GLY A 129 4.44 12.65 5.12
C GLY A 129 5.97 12.68 5.28
N TYR A 130 6.53 12.14 6.36
CA TYR A 130 7.97 12.12 6.61
C TYR A 130 8.62 10.85 6.06
N MET A 131 9.68 11.05 5.26
CA MET A 131 10.61 10.01 4.84
C MET A 131 11.32 9.43 6.08
N GLY A 132 10.87 8.26 6.51
CA GLY A 132 11.35 7.58 7.72
C GLY A 132 10.31 6.60 8.27
N ASN A 133 9.03 6.98 8.17
CA ASN A 133 7.89 6.14 8.52
C ASN A 133 7.28 5.49 7.28
N ARG A 134 8.12 4.85 6.46
CA ARG A 134 7.71 4.05 5.30
C ARG A 134 7.77 2.58 5.66
N CYS A 135 6.73 1.83 5.33
CA CYS A 135 6.76 0.37 5.35
C CYS A 135 6.44 -0.14 3.95
N CYS A 136 7.16 -1.16 3.53
CA CYS A 136 7.05 -1.80 2.23
C CYS A 136 6.96 -3.30 2.42
N THR A 137 6.04 -3.94 1.69
CA THR A 137 6.13 -5.37 1.42
C THR A 137 6.60 -5.59 -0.02
N SER A 138 7.57 -6.48 -0.19
CA SER A 138 8.15 -6.85 -1.49
C SER A 138 8.26 -8.37 -1.59
N TRP A 139 8.36 -8.89 -2.81
CA TRP A 139 8.46 -10.34 -3.05
C TRP A 139 9.47 -10.67 -4.15
N ALA A 140 10.00 -11.89 -4.11
CA ALA A 140 11.14 -12.31 -4.91
C ALA A 140 10.76 -12.94 -6.28
N ASP A 141 9.53 -13.41 -6.46
CA ASP A 141 9.12 -14.14 -7.68
C ASP A 141 7.87 -13.53 -8.31
N ASN A 142 7.73 -13.70 -9.63
CA ASN A 142 6.55 -13.22 -10.33
C ASN A 142 5.30 -13.97 -9.87
N LEU A 143 4.25 -13.21 -9.53
CA LEU A 143 3.04 -13.79 -8.95
C LEU A 143 2.08 -14.28 -10.05
N LEU A 144 1.63 -15.51 -9.90
CA LEU A 144 0.55 -16.09 -10.68
C LEU A 144 -0.73 -16.07 -9.85
N ASN A 145 -1.80 -15.50 -10.40
CA ASN A 145 -3.12 -15.40 -9.75
C ASN A 145 -3.05 -14.77 -8.33
N GLY A 146 -2.13 -13.83 -8.12
CA GLY A 146 -2.01 -13.13 -6.85
C GLY A 146 -3.12 -12.09 -6.68
N HIS A 147 -3.58 -11.91 -5.45
CA HIS A 147 -4.47 -10.82 -5.06
C HIS A 147 -3.82 -10.00 -3.94
N TYR A 148 -4.28 -8.76 -3.77
CA TYR A 148 -3.69 -7.84 -2.79
C TYR A 148 -3.74 -8.40 -1.37
N TYR A 149 -4.81 -9.10 -1.02
CA TYR A 149 -4.93 -9.75 0.29
C TYR A 149 -3.91 -10.87 0.51
N ASN A 150 -3.42 -11.54 -0.54
CA ASN A 150 -2.38 -12.56 -0.39
C ASN A 150 -1.09 -11.98 0.18
N LEU A 151 -0.81 -10.69 -0.08
CA LEU A 151 0.37 -10.00 0.43
C LEU A 151 0.39 -9.85 1.96
N GLN A 152 -0.67 -10.24 2.68
CA GLN A 152 -0.60 -10.30 4.13
C GLN A 152 0.11 -11.55 4.64
N ASN A 153 0.07 -12.66 3.91
CA ASN A 153 0.49 -13.97 4.41
C ASN A 153 1.88 -13.97 5.08
N GLY A 154 2.93 -13.69 4.33
CA GLY A 154 4.30 -13.64 4.85
C GLY A 154 4.59 -12.35 5.61
N ALA A 155 3.97 -11.23 5.21
CA ALA A 155 4.18 -9.93 5.83
C ALA A 155 3.67 -9.86 7.28
N GLU A 156 2.50 -10.42 7.56
CA GLU A 156 1.94 -10.51 8.91
C GLU A 156 2.76 -11.48 9.78
N ALA A 157 3.22 -12.60 9.22
CA ALA A 157 4.12 -13.52 9.93
C ALA A 157 5.43 -12.83 10.35
N ILE A 158 6.01 -11.98 9.48
CA ILE A 158 7.16 -11.14 9.83
C ILE A 158 6.79 -10.13 10.90
N LEU A 159 5.67 -9.41 10.74
CA LEU A 159 5.24 -8.40 11.70
C LEU A 159 5.08 -8.98 13.11
N ASN A 160 4.43 -10.12 13.22
CA ASN A 160 4.16 -10.79 14.49
C ASN A 160 5.42 -11.36 15.13
N LYS A 161 6.38 -11.87 14.33
CA LYS A 161 7.60 -12.49 14.87
C LYS A 161 8.74 -11.51 15.10
N CYS A 162 8.91 -10.53 14.23
CA CYS A 162 10.12 -9.71 14.13
C CYS A 162 9.97 -8.29 14.66
N ARG A 163 8.78 -7.93 15.17
CA ARG A 163 8.58 -6.66 15.87
C ARG A 163 9.42 -6.63 17.15
N THR A 164 10.24 -5.59 17.29
CA THR A 164 11.00 -5.31 18.51
C THR A 164 10.13 -4.58 19.53
N ASN A 165 10.58 -4.53 20.78
CA ASN A 165 9.87 -3.82 21.87
C ASN A 165 9.77 -2.32 21.59
N GLU A 166 10.72 -1.76 20.84
CA GLU A 166 10.78 -0.36 20.42
C GLU A 166 9.83 -0.07 19.23
N GLY A 167 9.14 -1.08 18.71
CA GLY A 167 8.16 -0.92 17.63
C GLY A 167 8.77 -0.91 16.23
N TRP A 168 9.96 -1.48 16.04
CA TRP A 168 10.61 -1.63 14.74
C TRP A 168 10.43 -3.04 14.18
N VAL A 169 10.36 -3.17 12.85
CA VAL A 169 10.25 -4.47 12.18
C VAL A 169 11.05 -4.49 10.88
N SER A 170 11.78 -5.59 10.67
CA SER A 170 12.36 -5.96 9.38
C SER A 170 12.50 -7.47 9.32
N GLY A 171 12.14 -8.06 8.17
CA GLY A 171 12.16 -9.50 8.03
C GLY A 171 12.00 -10.01 6.62
N LYS A 172 12.30 -11.30 6.46
CA LYS A 172 11.97 -12.12 5.28
C LYS A 172 11.15 -13.32 5.73
N SER A 173 10.07 -13.64 5.02
CA SER A 173 9.26 -14.83 5.19
C SER A 173 9.57 -15.75 4.02
N TYR A 174 10.08 -16.94 4.32
CA TYR A 174 10.37 -17.96 3.32
C TYR A 174 9.15 -18.85 3.12
N ASP A 175 9.11 -19.49 1.96
CA ASP A 175 8.05 -20.42 1.55
C ASP A 175 6.66 -19.79 1.67
N THR A 176 6.55 -18.50 1.36
CA THR A 176 5.29 -17.76 1.34
C THR A 176 4.51 -18.13 0.09
N LEU A 177 3.25 -18.52 0.25
CA LEU A 177 2.34 -18.73 -0.87
C LEU A 177 1.58 -17.44 -1.17
N LEU A 178 1.86 -16.83 -2.32
CA LEU A 178 1.19 -15.64 -2.82
C LEU A 178 0.47 -15.99 -4.12
N GLY A 179 -0.87 -15.99 -4.10
CA GLY A 179 -1.66 -16.57 -5.20
C GLY A 179 -1.34 -18.06 -5.33
N SER A 180 -0.84 -18.47 -6.51
CA SER A 180 -0.31 -19.81 -6.76
C SER A 180 1.23 -19.87 -6.83
N THR A 181 1.93 -18.79 -6.50
CA THR A 181 3.40 -18.74 -6.53
C THR A 181 3.98 -18.94 -5.14
N CYS A 182 4.97 -19.83 -5.03
CA CYS A 182 5.81 -19.94 -3.85
C CYS A 182 6.99 -18.98 -3.94
N THR A 183 7.11 -18.07 -2.99
CA THR A 183 8.12 -17.01 -3.03
C THR A 183 8.66 -16.67 -1.65
N THR A 184 9.65 -15.78 -1.63
CA THR A 184 10.05 -15.07 -0.42
C THR A 184 9.33 -13.74 -0.38
N GLN A 185 8.72 -13.42 0.76
CA GLN A 185 8.13 -12.11 1.01
C GLN A 185 8.95 -11.35 2.04
N CYS A 186 9.09 -10.05 1.89
CA CYS A 186 9.87 -9.18 2.77
C CYS A 186 8.99 -8.08 3.35
N LEU A 187 9.34 -7.61 4.55
CA LEU A 187 8.74 -6.46 5.20
C LEU A 187 9.85 -5.58 5.75
N SER A 188 9.91 -4.31 5.34
CA SER A 188 11.01 -3.38 5.67
C SER A 188 10.65 -1.94 5.27
N ASN A 189 11.56 -0.98 5.45
CA ASN A 189 11.39 0.39 4.94
C ASN A 189 11.81 0.58 3.46
N ARG A 190 12.14 -0.52 2.75
CA ARG A 190 12.63 -0.50 1.37
C ARG A 190 11.72 -1.28 0.40
N PRO A 191 11.43 -0.74 -0.79
CA PRO A 191 10.63 -1.45 -1.79
C PRO A 191 11.35 -2.62 -2.47
N ASN A 192 12.68 -2.74 -2.38
CA ASN A 192 13.47 -3.75 -3.08
C ASN A 192 14.12 -4.82 -2.16
N SER A 193 13.63 -4.98 -0.92
CA SER A 193 14.26 -5.85 0.09
C SER A 193 14.32 -7.34 -0.27
N CYS A 194 13.41 -7.81 -1.12
CA CYS A 194 13.40 -9.20 -1.60
C CYS A 194 14.23 -9.44 -2.87
N ASN A 195 14.62 -8.38 -3.58
CA ASN A 195 15.39 -8.51 -4.83
C ASN A 195 16.91 -8.54 -4.61
N ASN A 196 17.40 -8.16 -3.43
CA ASN A 196 18.83 -8.08 -3.09
C ASN A 196 19.25 -9.15 -2.04
N GLY A 197 18.79 -10.39 -2.22
CA GLY A 197 19.03 -11.50 -1.29
C GLY A 197 20.22 -12.36 -1.67
#